data_AF-M0CBH2-F1
#
_entry.id   AF-M0CBH2-F1
#
_cell.length_a   1.000
_cell.length_b   1.000
_cell.length_c   1.000
_cell.angle_alpha   90.00
_cell.angle_beta   90.00
_cell.angle_gamma   90.00
#
_symmetry.space_group_name_H-M   'P 1'
#
loop_
_entity.id
_entity.type
_entity.pdbx_description
1 polymer ?
#
loop_
_entity_poly.entity_id
_entity_poly.type
_entity_poly.pdbx_seq_one_letter_code
_entity_poly.pdbx_strand_id
1 'polypeptide(L)'
;MTLISDGGDAPIPSLSGTISPDEVNMDLTMCGLLVERAEELTRLYADHGNWNEVKNIWFDERLSNRSTRGSSQKIFRVLTSRFKNAPPTLPNPSLLPQVFEQCETTRDKAQILYLYLVSDDTLVRYVVTEYSDRLVSEEAKPLDFSNETLIEILNSLTYSDGSSFDYAESTTERWCEGIRSVMREIGVLEGQQAVTGATPSVGTVPLLVAMDYSYEIGDEEWITSPRGFLYLFQPENRWEELFDRAASTSAWEYLELHGDLDLRPAEKPYSWISRGGVS
;
A
#
# COMPACT_ATOMS: atom_id res chain seq x y z
N MET A 1 7.26 -7.52 -25.73
CA MET A 1 6.08 -6.70 -26.08
C MET A 1 6.53 -5.25 -26.00
N THR A 2 5.93 -4.30 -26.73
CA THR A 2 6.17 -2.87 -26.43
C THR A 2 4.84 -2.31 -26.02
N LEU A 3 4.59 -2.26 -24.71
CA LEU A 3 3.52 -1.45 -24.15
C LEU A 3 3.95 0.00 -24.45
N ILE A 4 3.45 0.54 -25.55
CA ILE A 4 3.67 1.95 -25.87
C ILE A 4 2.53 2.69 -25.18
N SER A 5 2.85 3.30 -24.04
CA SER A 5 2.01 4.34 -23.45
C SER A 5 1.90 5.48 -24.47
N ASP A 6 0.68 5.77 -24.92
CA ASP A 6 0.39 6.98 -25.70
C ASP A 6 0.57 8.18 -24.77
N GLY A 7 1.82 8.64 -24.66
CA GLY A 7 2.23 9.69 -23.74
C GLY A 7 1.26 10.87 -23.75
N GLY A 8 0.55 11.06 -22.65
CA GLY A 8 -0.47 12.10 -22.54
C GLY A 8 -0.99 12.33 -21.12
N ASP A 9 -1.36 11.27 -20.40
CA ASP A 9 -2.04 11.41 -19.12
C ASP A 9 -1.29 10.75 -17.95
N ALA A 10 -1.41 11.38 -16.78
CA ALA A 10 -0.98 10.82 -15.51
C ALA A 10 -1.65 9.45 -15.31
N PRO A 11 -0.90 8.37 -15.01
CA PRO A 11 -1.47 7.03 -14.87
C PRO A 11 -2.51 6.98 -13.75
N ILE A 12 -2.39 7.84 -12.73
CA ILE A 12 -3.41 8.03 -11.70
C ILE A 12 -3.70 9.54 -11.57
N PRO A 13 -4.93 10.00 -11.81
CA PRO A 13 -5.27 11.41 -11.60
C PRO A 13 -5.00 11.86 -10.16
N SER A 14 -4.45 13.06 -10.00
CA SER A 14 -4.27 13.69 -8.69
C SER A 14 -5.58 13.73 -7.89
N LEU A 15 -5.48 13.53 -6.58
CA LEU A 15 -6.61 13.63 -5.64
C LEU A 15 -6.87 15.06 -5.15
N SER A 16 -6.08 16.04 -5.61
CA SER A 16 -6.28 17.44 -5.28
C SER A 16 -7.63 17.93 -5.83
N GLY A 17 -8.40 18.62 -5.01
CA GLY A 17 -9.77 19.07 -5.30
C GLY A 17 -10.85 18.00 -5.08
N THR A 18 -10.50 16.75 -4.76
CA THR A 18 -11.49 15.68 -4.53
C THR A 18 -11.61 15.29 -3.06
N ILE A 19 -10.56 15.51 -2.26
CA ILE A 19 -10.48 15.12 -0.84
C ILE A 19 -11.25 16.10 0.04
N SER A 20 -12.12 15.59 0.93
CA SER A 20 -12.74 16.41 1.96
C SER A 20 -11.76 16.70 3.11
N PRO A 21 -11.74 17.91 3.71
CA PRO A 21 -10.88 18.20 4.87
C PRO A 21 -11.10 17.24 6.04
N ASP A 22 -12.35 16.78 6.23
CA ASP A 22 -12.74 15.86 7.32
C ASP A 22 -12.20 14.43 7.15
N GLU A 23 -11.74 14.08 5.94
CA GLU A 23 -11.15 12.77 5.63
C GLU A 23 -9.65 12.71 5.93
N VAL A 24 -9.01 13.87 6.16
CA VAL A 24 -7.58 13.94 6.45
C VAL A 24 -7.33 13.71 7.94
N ASN A 25 -6.36 12.85 8.23
CA ASN A 25 -5.87 12.61 9.57
C ASN A 25 -4.33 12.60 9.58
N MET A 26 -3.76 12.71 10.78
CA MET A 26 -2.31 12.72 11.00
C MET A 26 -1.86 11.48 11.75
N ASP A 27 -2.55 10.33 11.61
CA ASP A 27 -2.28 9.13 12.40
C ASP A 27 -0.87 8.57 12.14
N LEU A 28 -0.28 8.85 10.97
CA LEU A 28 1.10 8.49 10.64
C LEU A 28 2.16 9.17 11.52
N THR A 29 1.83 10.29 12.16
CA THR A 29 2.71 10.93 13.17
C THR A 29 2.94 10.04 14.39
N MET A 30 2.10 9.03 14.61
CA MET A 30 2.09 8.18 15.79
C MET A 30 2.16 6.68 15.48
N CYS A 31 1.69 6.26 14.31
CA CYS A 31 1.53 4.85 13.97
C CYS A 31 1.94 4.57 12.51
N GLY A 32 3.15 4.03 12.33
CA GLY A 32 3.61 3.48 11.04
C GLY A 32 2.91 2.16 10.69
N LEU A 33 3.55 1.27 9.91
CA LEU A 33 2.91 -0.02 9.56
C LEU A 33 2.86 -0.98 10.76
N LEU A 34 3.89 -0.95 11.62
CA LEU A 34 4.00 -1.80 12.81
C LEU A 34 3.75 -3.28 12.48
N VAL A 35 4.49 -3.81 11.50
CA VAL A 35 4.25 -5.12 10.85
C VAL A 35 3.90 -6.23 11.83
N GLU A 36 4.69 -6.42 12.90
CA GLU A 36 4.45 -7.46 13.90
C GLU A 36 3.09 -7.28 14.62
N ARG A 37 2.72 -6.04 14.95
CA ARG A 37 1.46 -5.71 15.64
C ARG A 37 0.26 -5.84 14.72
N ALA A 38 0.42 -5.44 13.47
CA ALA A 38 -0.58 -5.62 12.43
C ALA A 38 -0.85 -7.12 12.19
N GLU A 39 0.21 -7.93 12.11
CA GLU A 39 0.12 -9.39 11.98
C GLU A 39 -0.60 -10.03 13.18
N GLU A 40 -0.22 -9.67 14.42
CA GLU A 40 -0.92 -10.12 15.63
C GLU A 40 -2.42 -9.80 15.59
N LEU A 41 -2.80 -8.59 15.21
CA LEU A 41 -4.22 -8.19 15.10
C LEU A 41 -4.97 -8.99 14.04
N THR A 42 -4.34 -9.26 12.90
CA THR A 42 -4.99 -10.06 11.84
C THR A 42 -5.16 -11.51 12.24
N ARG A 43 -4.24 -12.11 13.01
CA ARG A 43 -4.41 -13.46 13.57
C ARG A 43 -5.60 -13.51 14.54
N LEU A 44 -5.65 -12.58 15.49
CA LEU A 44 -6.79 -12.48 16.40
C LEU A 44 -8.10 -12.27 15.63
N TYR A 45 -8.11 -11.46 14.57
CA TYR A 45 -9.31 -11.28 13.77
C TYR A 45 -9.70 -12.54 12.98
N ALA A 46 -8.74 -13.30 12.45
CA ALA A 46 -9.02 -14.57 11.78
C ALA A 46 -9.59 -15.62 12.75
N ASP A 47 -9.09 -15.67 13.98
CA ASP A 47 -9.54 -16.63 15.00
C ASP A 47 -10.95 -16.32 15.53
N HIS A 48 -11.27 -15.03 15.71
CA HIS A 48 -12.51 -14.60 16.38
C HIS A 48 -13.58 -14.00 15.44
N GLY A 49 -13.20 -13.58 14.23
CA GLY A 49 -14.09 -12.99 13.23
C GLY A 49 -14.73 -11.65 13.60
N ASN A 50 -14.40 -11.08 14.77
CA ASN A 50 -15.05 -9.89 15.31
C ASN A 50 -14.09 -8.95 16.04
N TRP A 51 -13.98 -7.72 15.55
CA TRP A 51 -13.11 -6.69 16.13
C TRP A 51 -13.43 -6.31 17.58
N ASN A 52 -14.66 -6.52 18.06
CA ASN A 52 -14.99 -6.28 19.47
C ASN A 52 -14.33 -7.30 20.39
N GLU A 53 -14.21 -8.55 19.95
CA GLU A 53 -13.54 -9.60 20.71
C GLU A 53 -12.03 -9.43 20.65
N VAL A 54 -11.48 -9.16 19.46
CA VAL A 54 -10.07 -8.79 19.27
C VAL A 54 -9.67 -7.63 20.18
N LYS A 55 -10.53 -6.62 20.33
CA LYS A 55 -10.31 -5.48 21.22
C LYS A 55 -10.15 -5.91 22.68
N ASN A 56 -11.01 -6.81 23.17
CA ASN A 56 -10.96 -7.27 24.55
C ASN A 56 -9.64 -8.02 24.80
N ILE A 57 -9.32 -8.98 23.93
CA ILE A 57 -8.09 -9.79 24.03
C ILE A 57 -6.84 -8.90 23.99
N TRP A 58 -6.79 -7.97 23.03
CA TRP A 58 -5.66 -7.06 22.85
C TRP A 58 -5.34 -6.23 24.11
N PHE A 59 -6.37 -5.78 24.84
CA PHE A 59 -6.20 -4.97 26.04
C PHE A 59 -6.07 -5.78 27.33
N ASP A 60 -6.76 -6.92 27.42
CA ASP A 60 -6.81 -7.73 28.64
C ASP A 60 -5.56 -8.59 28.80
N GLU A 61 -5.04 -9.16 27.70
CA GLU A 61 -3.86 -10.02 27.71
C GLU A 61 -2.52 -9.26 27.65
N ARG A 62 -2.58 -7.92 27.61
CA ARG A 62 -1.41 -7.03 27.51
C ARG A 62 -0.45 -7.42 26.37
N LEU A 63 -0.96 -7.97 25.28
CA LEU A 63 -0.14 -8.39 24.12
C LEU A 63 0.76 -7.26 23.59
N SER A 64 0.36 -5.99 23.80
CA SER A 64 1.17 -4.81 23.51
C SER A 64 2.48 -4.64 24.30
N ASN A 65 2.76 -5.51 25.28
CA ASN A 65 3.92 -5.79 26.16
C ASN A 65 5.03 -4.75 26.46
N ARG A 66 4.98 -3.51 25.96
CA ARG A 66 5.94 -2.41 26.23
C ARG A 66 5.34 -1.01 26.10
N SER A 67 4.02 -0.89 25.85
CA SER A 67 3.37 0.39 25.58
C SER A 67 2.44 0.81 26.72
N THR A 68 2.28 2.13 26.92
CA THR A 68 1.28 2.65 27.87
C THR A 68 -0.12 2.28 27.38
N ARG A 69 -1.10 2.13 28.31
CA ARG A 69 -2.50 1.83 27.93
C ARG A 69 -3.03 2.78 26.85
N GLY A 70 -2.69 4.06 26.92
CA GLY A 70 -3.09 5.07 25.93
C GLY A 70 -2.42 4.90 24.56
N SER A 71 -1.15 4.52 24.50
CA SER A 71 -0.47 4.25 23.21
C SER A 71 -0.95 2.95 22.57
N SER A 72 -1.14 1.90 23.37
CA SER A 72 -1.76 0.64 22.92
C SER A 72 -3.15 0.86 22.33
N GLN A 73 -3.98 1.69 22.98
CA GLN A 73 -5.31 2.05 22.48
C GLN A 73 -5.28 2.80 21.15
N LYS A 74 -4.34 3.74 20.99
CA LYS A 74 -4.17 4.49 19.74
C LYS A 74 -3.70 3.58 18.62
N ILE A 75 -2.67 2.75 18.85
CA ILE A 75 -2.17 1.79 17.86
C ILE A 75 -3.30 0.85 17.42
N PHE A 76 -4.04 0.28 18.37
CA PHE A 76 -5.19 -0.57 18.07
C PHE A 76 -6.22 0.16 17.19
N ARG A 77 -6.59 1.40 17.55
CA ARG A 77 -7.56 2.19 16.78
C ARG A 77 -7.10 2.38 15.34
N VAL A 78 -5.86 2.82 15.13
CA VAL A 78 -5.32 3.12 13.80
C VAL A 78 -5.19 1.85 12.97
N LEU A 79 -4.54 0.80 13.49
CA LEU A 79 -4.36 -0.44 12.74
C LEU A 79 -5.70 -1.11 12.39
N THR A 80 -6.65 -1.13 13.33
CA THR A 80 -7.99 -1.69 13.03
C THR A 80 -8.81 -0.82 12.09
N SER A 81 -8.61 0.50 12.05
CA SER A 81 -9.20 1.38 11.03
C SER A 81 -8.79 0.92 9.63
N ARG A 82 -7.48 0.75 9.41
CA ARG A 82 -6.91 0.30 8.13
C ARG A 82 -7.53 -0.99 7.63
N PHE A 83 -7.74 -1.96 8.52
CA PHE A 83 -8.35 -3.23 8.15
C PHE A 83 -9.86 -3.15 7.93
N LYS A 84 -10.56 -2.29 8.68
CA LYS A 84 -12.03 -2.14 8.57
C LYS A 84 -12.45 -1.35 7.34
N ASN A 85 -11.66 -0.34 6.97
CA ASN A 85 -11.94 0.55 5.86
C ASN A 85 -11.26 0.10 4.56
N ALA A 86 -10.51 -1.01 4.59
CA ALA A 86 -9.89 -1.57 3.40
C ALA A 86 -10.96 -1.86 2.33
N PRO A 87 -10.72 -1.46 1.06
CA PRO A 87 -11.62 -1.81 -0.03
C PRO A 87 -11.65 -3.33 -0.23
N PRO A 88 -12.75 -3.88 -0.78
CA PRO A 88 -12.87 -5.31 -1.07
C PRO A 88 -11.86 -5.79 -2.13
N THR A 89 -11.22 -4.86 -2.85
CA THR A 89 -10.15 -5.13 -3.81
C THR A 89 -8.83 -5.50 -3.15
N LEU A 90 -8.68 -5.33 -1.82
CA LEU A 90 -7.56 -5.88 -1.05
C LEU A 90 -7.95 -7.21 -0.38
N PRO A 91 -6.98 -8.04 0.02
CA PRO A 91 -7.30 -9.27 0.75
C PRO A 91 -8.18 -9.01 1.97
N ASN A 92 -9.12 -9.91 2.26
CA ASN A 92 -9.87 -9.79 3.50
C ASN A 92 -8.91 -9.89 4.70
N PRO A 93 -9.03 -9.05 5.74
CA PRO A 93 -8.18 -9.14 6.93
C PRO A 93 -8.15 -10.52 7.60
N SER A 94 -9.20 -11.34 7.46
CA SER A 94 -9.22 -12.72 7.96
C SER A 94 -8.30 -13.69 7.19
N LEU A 95 -7.92 -13.34 5.95
CA LEU A 95 -7.01 -14.11 5.11
C LEU A 95 -5.56 -13.65 5.24
N LEU A 96 -5.31 -12.47 5.83
CA LEU A 96 -3.96 -11.92 5.98
C LEU A 96 -2.98 -12.83 6.71
N PRO A 97 -3.36 -13.62 7.75
CA PRO A 97 -2.42 -14.58 8.34
C PRO A 97 -1.85 -15.58 7.31
N GLN A 98 -2.71 -16.14 6.45
CA GLN A 98 -2.28 -17.09 5.40
C GLN A 98 -1.42 -16.41 4.34
N VAL A 99 -1.69 -15.14 4.04
CA VAL A 99 -0.84 -14.33 3.14
C VAL A 99 0.54 -14.10 3.77
N PHE A 100 0.58 -13.74 5.06
CA PHE A 100 1.82 -13.46 5.79
C PHE A 100 2.66 -14.71 6.02
N GLU A 101 2.06 -15.89 6.14
CA GLU A 101 2.77 -17.17 6.21
C GLU A 101 3.52 -17.51 4.91
N GLN A 102 3.04 -17.02 3.77
CA GLN A 102 3.68 -17.21 2.46
C GLN A 102 4.79 -16.19 2.17
N CYS A 103 4.88 -15.10 2.97
CA CYS A 103 5.88 -14.06 2.78
C CYS A 103 7.28 -14.56 3.19
N GLU A 104 8.29 -14.30 2.36
CA GLU A 104 9.68 -14.71 2.65
C GLU A 104 10.35 -13.76 3.66
N THR A 105 9.96 -12.48 3.64
CA THR A 105 10.59 -11.44 4.44
C THR A 105 9.59 -10.56 5.18
N THR A 106 10.05 -9.88 6.23
CA THR A 106 9.26 -8.82 6.90
C THR A 106 8.91 -7.68 5.94
N ARG A 107 9.77 -7.41 4.94
CA ARG A 107 9.53 -6.40 3.91
C ARG A 107 8.34 -6.77 3.03
N ASP A 108 8.17 -8.05 2.68
CA ASP A 108 7.00 -8.51 1.92
C ASP A 108 5.71 -8.21 2.68
N LYS A 109 5.67 -8.54 3.98
CA LYS A 109 4.53 -8.21 4.85
C LYS A 109 4.30 -6.70 4.93
N ALA A 110 5.37 -5.91 5.03
CA ALA A 110 5.30 -4.45 5.05
C ALA A 110 4.70 -3.88 3.75
N GLN A 111 5.13 -4.39 2.59
CA GLN A 111 4.61 -3.98 1.28
C GLN A 111 3.11 -4.26 1.16
N ILE A 112 2.64 -5.40 1.67
CA ILE A 112 1.21 -5.73 1.71
C ILE A 112 0.45 -4.79 2.64
N LEU A 113 0.92 -4.61 3.88
CA LEU A 113 0.31 -3.70 4.86
C LEU A 113 0.30 -2.24 4.40
N TYR A 114 1.29 -1.85 3.61
CA TYR A 114 1.37 -0.53 3.03
C TYR A 114 0.21 -0.25 2.06
N LEU A 115 -0.27 -1.24 1.30
CA LEU A 115 -1.47 -1.05 0.47
C LEU A 115 -2.74 -0.77 1.31
N TYR A 116 -2.84 -1.35 2.51
CA TYR A 116 -3.92 -1.02 3.47
C TYR A 116 -3.76 0.40 4.02
N LEU A 117 -2.53 0.82 4.32
CA LEU A 117 -2.25 2.20 4.73
C LEU A 117 -2.65 3.19 3.63
N VAL A 118 -2.21 2.97 2.39
CA VAL A 118 -2.57 3.83 1.24
C VAL A 118 -4.08 3.86 1.00
N SER A 119 -4.79 2.78 1.29
CA SER A 119 -6.25 2.74 1.09
C SER A 119 -7.05 3.48 2.18
N ASP A 120 -6.57 3.46 3.43
CA ASP A 120 -7.25 4.05 4.60
C ASP A 120 -6.82 5.51 4.89
N ASP A 121 -5.55 5.85 4.66
CA ASP A 121 -5.01 7.17 4.95
C ASP A 121 -5.00 8.05 3.70
N THR A 122 -5.96 8.96 3.62
CA THR A 122 -6.16 9.86 2.49
C THR A 122 -4.94 10.73 2.18
N LEU A 123 -4.19 11.16 3.21
CA LEU A 123 -3.03 12.01 3.00
C LEU A 123 -1.85 11.21 2.44
N VAL A 124 -1.64 9.99 2.95
CA VAL A 124 -0.67 9.05 2.36
C VAL A 124 -1.05 8.74 0.92
N ARG A 125 -2.33 8.44 0.65
CA ARG A 125 -2.82 8.16 -0.70
C ARG A 125 -2.55 9.30 -1.67
N TYR A 126 -2.81 10.53 -1.24
CA TYR A 126 -2.51 11.72 -2.03
C TYR A 126 -1.02 11.80 -2.36
N VAL A 127 -0.14 11.76 -1.34
CA VAL A 127 1.31 11.86 -1.55
C VAL A 127 1.83 10.75 -2.47
N VAL A 128 1.39 9.51 -2.28
CA VAL A 128 1.82 8.37 -3.12
C VAL A 128 1.33 8.51 -4.56
N THR A 129 0.13 9.06 -4.77
CA THR A 129 -0.38 9.37 -6.12
C THR A 129 0.51 10.40 -6.82
N GLU A 130 0.90 11.47 -6.13
CA GLU A 130 1.80 12.50 -6.67
C GLU A 130 3.21 11.96 -6.99
N TYR A 131 3.67 10.92 -6.28
CA TYR A 131 4.89 10.20 -6.68
C TYR A 131 4.68 9.26 -7.86
N SER A 132 3.50 8.66 -8.00
CA SER A 132 3.19 7.73 -9.08
C SER A 132 3.27 8.41 -10.45
N ASP A 133 2.82 9.67 -10.54
CA ASP A 133 2.92 10.48 -11.75
C ASP A 133 4.38 10.79 -12.14
N ARG A 134 5.23 10.95 -11.12
CA ARG A 134 6.68 11.17 -11.31
C ARG A 134 7.43 9.91 -11.73
N LEU A 135 6.85 8.71 -11.53
CA LEU A 135 7.47 7.43 -11.92
C LEU A 135 7.28 7.11 -13.41
N VAL A 136 6.24 7.65 -14.03
CA VAL A 136 5.88 7.38 -15.43
C VAL A 136 6.32 8.49 -16.38
N SER A 137 6.54 9.72 -15.88
CA SER A 137 7.17 10.78 -16.67
C SER A 137 8.68 10.52 -16.82
N GLU A 138 9.13 10.31 -18.06
CA GLU A 138 10.52 10.01 -18.43
C GLU A 138 11.52 11.10 -18.00
N GLU A 139 12.04 10.96 -16.78
CA GLU A 139 13.41 11.25 -16.34
C GLU A 139 13.46 10.73 -14.92
N ALA A 140 14.05 9.54 -14.71
CA ALA A 140 14.10 8.83 -13.43
C ALA A 140 14.87 9.64 -12.36
N LYS A 141 14.23 10.69 -11.86
CA LYS A 141 14.68 11.40 -10.69
C LYS A 141 14.52 10.44 -9.52
N PRO A 142 15.56 10.32 -8.67
CA PRO A 142 15.43 9.54 -7.45
C PRO A 142 14.20 9.97 -6.66
N LEU A 143 13.54 9.03 -6.01
CA LEU A 143 12.35 9.31 -5.20
C LEU A 143 12.76 10.16 -3.99
N ASP A 144 12.52 11.46 -4.02
CA ASP A 144 12.98 12.39 -2.98
C ASP A 144 11.94 12.62 -1.88
N PHE A 145 12.09 11.92 -0.75
CA PHE A 145 11.30 12.07 0.47
C PHE A 145 11.91 13.07 1.46
N SER A 146 12.64 14.09 1.00
CA SER A 146 13.07 15.21 1.84
C SER A 146 11.86 15.94 2.44
N ASN A 147 12.07 16.66 3.56
CA ASN A 147 10.97 17.43 4.16
C ASN A 147 10.50 18.51 3.18
N GLU A 148 11.43 19.12 2.45
CA GLU A 148 11.17 20.13 1.44
C GLU A 148 10.19 19.60 0.37
N THR A 149 10.50 18.45 -0.23
CA THR A 149 9.66 17.85 -1.29
C THR A 149 8.32 17.37 -0.74
N LEU A 150 8.29 16.75 0.44
CA LEU A 150 7.04 16.30 1.04
C LEU A 150 6.14 17.48 1.43
N ILE A 151 6.69 18.56 1.99
CA ILE A 151 5.94 19.76 2.33
C ILE A 151 5.43 20.46 1.07
N GLU A 152 6.21 20.50 -0.01
CA GLU A 152 5.76 21.04 -1.30
C GLU A 152 4.56 20.27 -1.85
N ILE A 153 4.61 18.94 -1.82
CA ILE A 153 3.48 18.09 -2.21
C ILE A 153 2.27 18.40 -1.31
N LEU A 154 2.42 18.36 0.01
CA LEU A 154 1.32 18.60 0.95
C LEU A 154 0.69 20.00 0.79
N ASN A 155 1.50 21.04 0.58
CA ASN A 155 1.03 22.40 0.36
C ASN A 155 0.31 22.59 -1.00
N SER A 156 0.51 21.67 -1.93
CA SER A 156 -0.19 21.65 -3.22
C SER A 156 -1.58 20.99 -3.12
N LEU A 157 -1.90 20.37 -1.98
CA LEU A 157 -3.23 19.80 -1.73
C LEU A 157 -4.26 20.91 -1.56
N THR A 158 -5.24 20.91 -2.47
CA THR A 158 -6.47 21.68 -2.34
C THR A 158 -7.59 20.71 -1.97
N TYR A 159 -8.39 21.04 -0.97
CA TYR A 159 -9.55 20.24 -0.58
C TYR A 159 -10.74 20.50 -1.50
N SER A 160 -11.76 19.65 -1.42
CA SER A 160 -12.98 19.75 -2.24
C SER A 160 -13.82 20.99 -1.96
N ASP A 161 -13.65 21.63 -0.80
CA ASP A 161 -14.25 22.93 -0.46
C ASP A 161 -13.40 24.14 -0.89
N GLY A 162 -12.25 23.90 -1.53
CA GLY A 162 -11.30 24.90 -1.99
C GLY A 162 -10.35 25.42 -0.91
N SER A 163 -10.45 24.95 0.34
CA SER A 163 -9.45 25.25 1.36
C SER A 163 -8.15 24.46 1.11
N SER A 164 -7.04 24.93 1.68
CA SER A 164 -5.72 24.31 1.51
C SER A 164 -5.32 23.51 2.74
N PHE A 165 -4.34 22.62 2.57
CA PHE A 165 -3.66 21.97 3.70
C PHE A 165 -3.14 23.00 4.71
N ASP A 166 -3.61 22.93 5.96
CA ASP A 166 -3.27 23.89 7.02
C ASP A 166 -3.06 23.17 8.36
N TYR A 167 -1.92 22.46 8.46
CA TYR A 167 -1.45 21.87 9.72
C TYR A 167 -0.21 22.60 10.21
N ALA A 168 -0.06 22.68 11.54
CA ALA A 168 1.12 23.27 12.16
C ALA A 168 2.42 22.58 11.69
N GLU A 169 3.45 23.38 11.39
CA GLU A 169 4.75 22.92 10.85
C GLU A 169 5.31 21.71 11.61
N SER A 170 5.37 21.78 12.94
CA SER A 170 5.86 20.65 13.77
C SER A 170 5.05 19.35 13.64
N THR A 171 3.77 19.42 13.28
CA THR A 171 2.93 18.24 13.04
C THR A 171 3.23 17.67 11.65
N THR A 172 3.39 18.56 10.65
CA THR A 172 3.76 18.21 9.28
C THR A 172 5.15 17.56 9.22
N GLU A 173 6.13 18.08 9.96
CA GLU A 173 7.48 17.50 10.06
C GLU A 173 7.45 16.07 10.64
N ARG A 174 6.70 15.84 11.72
CA ARG A 174 6.50 14.49 12.29
C ARG A 174 5.81 13.55 11.31
N TRP A 175 4.89 14.07 10.49
CA TRP A 175 4.25 13.28 9.46
C TRP A 175 5.26 12.89 8.37
N CYS A 176 6.14 13.82 7.97
CA CYS A 176 7.25 13.55 7.04
C CYS A 176 8.23 12.50 7.60
N GLU A 177 8.47 12.48 8.91
CA GLU A 177 9.22 11.39 9.57
C GLU A 177 8.46 10.06 9.50
N GLY A 178 7.16 10.08 9.77
CA GLY A 178 6.28 8.91 9.69
C GLY A 178 6.30 8.26 8.31
N ILE A 179 6.11 9.04 7.24
CA ILE A 179 6.12 8.49 5.87
C ILE A 179 7.50 7.96 5.50
N ARG A 180 8.59 8.64 5.86
CA ARG A 180 9.95 8.11 5.66
C ARG A 180 10.18 6.79 6.41
N SER A 181 9.61 6.62 7.61
CA SER A 181 9.65 5.34 8.32
C SER A 181 8.99 4.23 7.51
N VAL A 182 7.79 4.49 6.98
CA VAL A 182 7.08 3.53 6.11
C VAL A 182 7.90 3.21 4.86
N MET A 183 8.47 4.23 4.19
CA MET A 183 9.30 4.04 3.01
C MET A 183 10.52 3.14 3.27
N ARG A 184 11.09 3.17 4.48
CA ARG A 184 12.17 2.24 4.88
C ARG A 184 11.65 0.81 5.06
N GLU A 185 10.50 0.65 5.70
CA GLU A 185 9.90 -0.66 5.94
C GLU A 185 9.58 -1.40 4.63
N ILE A 186 9.13 -0.67 3.60
CA ILE A 186 8.83 -1.25 2.27
C ILE A 186 10.03 -1.34 1.32
N GLY A 187 11.20 -0.81 1.73
CA GLY A 187 12.45 -0.89 0.97
C GLY A 187 12.67 0.21 -0.08
N VAL A 188 11.91 1.31 -0.04
CA VAL A 188 12.13 2.48 -0.90
C VAL A 188 13.32 3.31 -0.41
N LEU A 189 13.45 3.48 0.91
CA LEU A 189 14.58 4.17 1.55
C LEU A 189 15.49 3.16 2.23
N GLU A 190 16.79 3.24 1.96
CA GLU A 190 17.81 2.40 2.60
C GLU A 190 18.61 3.25 3.60
N GLY A 191 18.59 2.85 4.88
CA GLY A 191 19.29 3.55 5.96
C GLY A 191 18.46 4.60 6.72
N GLN A 192 18.87 4.87 7.96
CA GLN A 192 18.07 5.65 8.92
C GLN A 192 17.89 7.13 8.55
N GLN A 193 18.86 7.72 7.84
CA GLN A 193 18.84 9.15 7.49
C GLN A 193 18.60 9.40 6.00
N ALA A 194 18.42 8.35 5.20
CA ALA A 194 18.14 8.52 3.78
C ALA A 194 16.80 9.26 3.60
N VAL A 195 16.84 10.21 2.68
CA VAL A 195 15.67 10.94 2.16
C VAL A 195 15.46 10.64 0.68
N THR A 196 16.51 10.26 -0.03
CA THR A 196 16.44 9.85 -1.42
C THR A 196 16.33 8.33 -1.52
N GLY A 197 15.31 7.86 -2.23
CA GLY A 197 14.96 6.44 -2.38
C GLY A 197 15.12 5.92 -3.80
N ALA A 198 14.91 4.62 -3.92
CA ALA A 198 14.93 3.87 -5.17
C ALA A 198 13.71 2.95 -5.26
N THR A 199 13.45 2.41 -6.45
CA THR A 199 12.42 1.40 -6.67
C THR A 199 12.68 0.18 -5.78
N PRO A 200 11.72 -0.22 -4.91
CA PRO A 200 11.91 -1.36 -4.03
C PRO A 200 11.85 -2.67 -4.81
N SER A 201 12.57 -3.68 -4.33
CA SER A 201 12.36 -5.06 -4.76
C SER A 201 11.02 -5.57 -4.23
N VAL A 202 10.22 -6.22 -5.08
CA VAL A 202 8.94 -6.82 -4.68
C VAL A 202 9.07 -8.34 -4.74
N GLY A 203 8.83 -9.02 -3.61
CA GLY A 203 8.79 -10.48 -3.53
C GLY A 203 7.54 -11.08 -4.20
N THR A 204 7.45 -12.40 -4.27
CA THR A 204 6.35 -13.09 -4.98
C THR A 204 4.98 -12.76 -4.39
N VAL A 205 4.81 -12.86 -3.06
CA VAL A 205 3.52 -12.61 -2.41
C VAL A 205 3.03 -11.16 -2.56
N PRO A 206 3.82 -10.11 -2.24
CA PRO A 206 3.40 -8.73 -2.46
C PRO A 206 3.16 -8.42 -3.95
N LEU A 207 3.90 -9.06 -4.86
CA LEU A 207 3.63 -8.98 -6.31
C LEU A 207 2.24 -9.50 -6.64
N LEU A 208 1.88 -10.71 -6.18
CA LEU A 208 0.56 -11.29 -6.41
C LEU A 208 -0.57 -10.44 -5.81
N VAL A 209 -0.36 -9.89 -4.60
CA VAL A 209 -1.33 -8.98 -3.97
C VAL A 209 -1.51 -7.70 -4.79
N ALA A 210 -0.42 -7.11 -5.28
CA ALA A 210 -0.45 -5.91 -6.10
C ALA A 210 -1.11 -6.15 -7.48
N MET A 211 -0.89 -7.33 -8.07
CA MET A 211 -1.54 -7.77 -9.30
C MET A 211 -3.06 -7.90 -9.12
N ASP A 212 -3.50 -8.68 -8.13
CA ASP A 212 -4.92 -8.86 -7.82
C ASP A 212 -5.59 -7.53 -7.48
N TYR A 213 -4.91 -6.67 -6.72
CA TYR A 213 -5.42 -5.34 -6.39
C TYR A 213 -5.59 -4.46 -7.63
N SER A 214 -4.61 -4.49 -8.55
CA SER A 214 -4.65 -3.70 -9.79
C SER A 214 -5.78 -4.16 -10.70
N TYR A 215 -5.96 -5.47 -10.83
CA TYR A 215 -7.01 -6.06 -11.65
C TYR A 215 -8.42 -5.82 -11.09
N GLU A 216 -8.61 -5.87 -9.76
CA GLU A 216 -9.91 -5.62 -9.14
C GLU A 216 -10.29 -4.13 -9.11
N ILE A 217 -9.31 -3.22 -9.02
CA ILE A 217 -9.57 -1.76 -8.97
C ILE A 217 -9.57 -1.09 -10.35
N GLY A 218 -8.85 -1.67 -11.31
CA GLY A 218 -8.77 -1.19 -12.68
C GLY A 218 -9.96 -1.66 -13.49
N ASP A 219 -10.19 -0.97 -14.60
CA ASP A 219 -11.11 -1.40 -15.65
C ASP A 219 -10.34 -2.23 -16.70
N GLU A 220 -10.83 -2.24 -17.94
CA GLU A 220 -10.21 -2.98 -19.05
C GLU A 220 -8.77 -2.50 -19.36
N GLU A 221 -8.36 -1.32 -18.86
CA GLU A 221 -7.04 -0.72 -19.10
C GLU A 221 -6.05 -0.88 -17.92
N TRP A 222 -6.35 -1.75 -16.95
CA TRP A 222 -5.51 -1.88 -15.74
C TRP A 222 -4.03 -2.23 -16.02
N ILE A 223 -3.71 -2.86 -17.16
CA ILE A 223 -2.35 -3.23 -17.57
C ILE A 223 -1.49 -1.99 -17.90
N THR A 224 -2.10 -0.92 -18.40
CA THR A 224 -1.40 0.33 -18.75
C THR A 224 -1.30 1.28 -17.56
N SER A 225 -2.05 1.02 -16.47
CA SER A 225 -1.92 1.72 -15.20
C SER A 225 -2.14 0.78 -14.00
N PRO A 226 -1.21 -0.16 -13.74
CA PRO A 226 -1.35 -1.13 -12.68
C PRO A 226 -1.19 -0.45 -11.31
N ARG A 227 -2.31 -0.06 -10.69
CA ARG A 227 -2.33 0.76 -9.47
C ARG A 227 -1.52 0.17 -8.32
N GLY A 228 -1.51 -1.15 -8.16
CA GLY A 228 -0.69 -1.83 -7.15
C GLY A 228 0.82 -1.66 -7.40
N PHE A 229 1.24 -1.66 -8.66
CA PHE A 229 2.65 -1.45 -9.04
C PHE A 229 3.05 0.01 -8.82
N LEU A 230 2.21 0.93 -9.25
CA LEU A 230 2.42 2.37 -9.05
C LEU A 230 2.54 2.72 -7.56
N TYR A 231 1.63 2.20 -6.72
CA TYR A 231 1.72 2.40 -5.28
C TYR A 231 2.97 1.77 -4.66
N LEU A 232 3.43 0.61 -5.16
CA LEU A 232 4.70 0.00 -4.78
C LEU A 232 5.93 0.61 -5.48
N PHE A 233 5.79 1.79 -6.08
CA PHE A 233 6.83 2.55 -6.75
C PHE A 233 7.56 1.78 -7.86
N GLN A 234 6.85 0.90 -8.57
CA GLN A 234 7.40 0.16 -9.71
C GLN A 234 7.23 0.98 -11.00
N PRO A 235 8.33 1.42 -11.63
CA PRO A 235 8.29 2.19 -12.87
C PRO A 235 7.86 1.32 -14.06
N GLU A 236 7.32 1.96 -15.09
CA GLU A 236 6.74 1.32 -16.29
C GLU A 236 7.70 0.34 -16.97
N ASN A 237 8.99 0.70 -17.06
CA ASN A 237 10.02 -0.15 -17.66
C ASN A 237 10.27 -1.49 -16.94
N ARG A 238 9.64 -1.71 -15.77
CA ARG A 238 9.67 -2.99 -15.05
C ARG A 238 8.39 -3.80 -15.14
N TRP A 239 7.29 -3.24 -15.64
CA TRP A 239 5.99 -3.91 -15.56
C TRP A 239 5.95 -5.23 -16.33
N GLU A 240 6.53 -5.30 -17.53
CA GLU A 240 6.62 -6.56 -18.31
C GLU A 240 7.35 -7.67 -17.51
N GLU A 241 8.47 -7.35 -16.84
CA GLU A 241 9.19 -8.30 -15.96
C GLU A 241 8.32 -8.78 -14.79
N LEU A 242 7.53 -7.88 -14.19
CA LEU A 242 6.68 -8.22 -13.05
C LEU A 242 5.46 -9.04 -13.47
N PHE A 243 4.87 -8.75 -14.63
CA PHE A 243 3.79 -9.54 -15.23
C PHE A 243 4.26 -10.96 -15.55
N ASP A 244 5.43 -11.11 -16.19
CA ASP A 244 6.01 -12.42 -16.48
C ASP A 244 6.30 -13.22 -15.22
N ARG A 245 6.79 -12.56 -14.16
CA ARG A 245 6.99 -13.20 -12.87
C ARG A 245 5.69 -13.66 -12.23
N ALA A 246 4.63 -12.87 -12.30
CA ALA A 246 3.31 -13.28 -11.82
C ALA A 246 2.80 -14.50 -12.61
N ALA A 247 2.90 -14.47 -13.94
CA ALA A 247 2.50 -15.56 -14.82
C ALA A 247 3.38 -16.83 -14.71
N SER A 248 4.60 -16.71 -14.16
CA SER A 248 5.44 -17.87 -13.83
C SER A 248 4.93 -18.67 -12.62
N THR A 249 3.97 -18.11 -11.87
CA THR A 249 3.26 -18.80 -10.78
C THR A 249 2.02 -19.53 -11.30
N SER A 250 1.33 -20.29 -10.44
CA SER A 250 0.03 -20.88 -10.76
C SER A 250 -1.16 -19.97 -10.46
N ALA A 251 -0.91 -18.72 -10.06
CA ALA A 251 -1.94 -17.75 -9.69
C ALA A 251 -2.42 -16.91 -10.89
N TRP A 252 -1.55 -16.70 -11.88
CA TRP A 252 -1.79 -15.85 -13.05
C TRP A 252 -1.40 -16.59 -14.33
N GLU A 253 -2.09 -16.29 -15.43
CA GLU A 253 -1.83 -16.89 -16.73
C GLU A 253 -1.98 -15.86 -17.86
N TYR A 254 -1.19 -16.06 -18.91
CA TYR A 254 -1.41 -15.40 -20.20
C TYR A 254 -2.31 -16.26 -21.07
N LEU A 255 -3.30 -15.64 -21.71
CA LEU A 255 -4.20 -16.29 -22.66
C LEU A 255 -4.21 -15.52 -23.96
N GLU A 256 -3.95 -16.24 -25.05
CA GLU A 256 -4.09 -15.67 -26.38
C GLU A 256 -5.57 -15.71 -26.80
N LEU A 257 -6.21 -14.55 -26.84
CA LEU A 257 -7.59 -14.36 -27.28
C LEU A 257 -7.59 -13.45 -28.51
N HIS A 258 -8.05 -13.97 -29.64
CA HIS A 258 -8.17 -13.20 -30.89
C HIS A 258 -6.88 -12.54 -31.43
N GLY A 259 -5.70 -13.05 -31.02
CA GLY A 259 -4.40 -12.49 -31.40
C GLY A 259 -3.85 -11.48 -30.41
N ASP A 260 -4.62 -11.14 -29.36
CA ASP A 260 -4.18 -10.34 -28.23
C ASP A 260 -3.87 -11.25 -27.04
N LEU A 261 -2.78 -10.97 -26.32
CA LEU A 261 -2.38 -11.70 -25.13
C LEU A 261 -3.01 -11.04 -23.90
N ASP A 262 -4.00 -11.68 -23.31
CA ASP A 262 -4.70 -11.23 -22.10
C ASP A 262 -4.02 -11.83 -20.85
N LEU A 263 -3.79 -11.01 -19.82
CA LEU A 263 -3.18 -11.43 -18.56
C LEU A 263 -4.24 -11.40 -17.47
N ARG A 264 -4.52 -12.55 -16.84
CA ARG A 264 -5.59 -12.64 -15.85
C ARG A 264 -5.29 -13.63 -14.71
N PRO A 265 -6.02 -13.54 -13.59
CA PRO A 265 -5.97 -14.58 -12.56
C PRO A 265 -6.39 -15.94 -13.14
N ALA A 266 -5.68 -17.00 -12.79
CA ALA A 266 -5.96 -18.36 -13.27
C ALA A 266 -7.33 -18.90 -12.79
N GLU A 267 -7.87 -18.37 -11.70
CA GLU A 267 -9.26 -18.59 -11.28
C GLU A 267 -9.95 -17.24 -11.03
N LYS A 268 -9.76 -16.69 -9.83
CA LYS A 268 -10.24 -15.38 -9.40
C LYS A 268 -9.17 -14.72 -8.52
N PRO A 269 -9.20 -13.39 -8.37
CA PRO A 269 -8.30 -12.69 -7.46
C PRO A 269 -8.25 -13.33 -6.07
N TYR A 270 -7.05 -13.42 -5.51
CA TYR A 270 -6.79 -14.00 -4.18
C TYR A 270 -7.10 -15.49 -3.99
N SER A 271 -7.52 -16.22 -5.03
CA SER A 271 -7.76 -17.68 -4.95
C SER A 271 -6.52 -18.50 -4.55
N TRP A 272 -5.32 -17.97 -4.84
CA TRP A 272 -4.05 -18.62 -4.52
C TRP A 272 -3.76 -18.64 -3.01
N ILE A 273 -4.37 -17.75 -2.20
CA ILE A 273 -4.11 -17.68 -0.75
C ILE A 273 -4.41 -19.02 -0.07
N SER A 274 -5.52 -19.68 -0.45
CA SER A 274 -5.97 -20.93 0.16
C SER A 274 -5.25 -22.18 -0.35
N ARG A 275 -4.43 -22.07 -1.40
CA ARG A 275 -3.70 -23.21 -1.98
C ARG A 275 -2.44 -23.58 -1.18
N GLY A 276 -1.98 -22.72 -0.27
CA GLY A 276 -0.80 -22.95 0.58
C GLY A 276 -1.01 -23.96 1.73
N GLY A 277 -2.21 -24.51 1.89
CA GLY A 277 -2.57 -25.43 3.00
C GLY A 277 -2.53 -26.93 2.69
N VAL A 278 -1.95 -27.35 1.55
CA VAL A 278 -1.84 -28.79 1.22
C VAL A 278 -0.42 -29.11 0.77
N SER A 279 0.39 -29.57 1.72
CA SER A 279 1.55 -30.44 1.47
C SER A 279 1.49 -31.60 2.45
#